data_AF-A0A6B3AR39-F1
#
_entry.id   AF-A0A6B3AR39-F1
#
_cell.length_a   1.000
_cell.length_b   1.000
_cell.length_c   1.000
_cell.angle_alpha   90.00
_cell.angle_beta   90.00
_cell.angle_gamma   90.00
#
_symmetry.space_group_name_H-M   'P 1'
#
loop_
_entity.id
_entity.type
_entity.pdbx_description
1 polymer ?
#
loop_
_entity_poly.entity_id
_entity_poly.type
_entity_poly.pdbx_seq_one_letter_code
_entity_poly.pdbx_strand_id
1 'polypeptide(L)'
;MLRAAARHMAEAAAAVCPAADGVAPLVAVTGGLTGMGDPLLAPLAEELADRLPRARRVTAEGDPLHGAVRMATDLATGSFTLPGDDALLSVVVDARR
;
A
#
# COMPACT_ATOMS: atom_id res chain seq x y z
N MET A 1 17.69 15.16 -6.47
CA MET A 1 17.38 13.95 -5.66
C MET A 1 15.88 13.66 -5.62
N LEU A 2 15.02 14.54 -5.11
CA LEU A 2 13.57 14.25 -4.96
C LEU A 2 12.84 13.93 -6.27
N ARG A 3 13.14 14.63 -7.37
CA ARG A 3 12.59 14.28 -8.69
C ARG A 3 12.97 12.86 -9.15
N ALA A 4 14.20 12.42 -8.86
CA ALA A 4 14.61 11.05 -9.18
C ALA A 4 13.88 10.03 -8.29
N ALA A 5 13.67 10.34 -7.00
CA ALA A 5 12.86 9.49 -6.12
C ALA A 5 11.41 9.37 -6.62
N ALA A 6 10.76 10.49 -6.97
CA ALA A 6 9.43 10.53 -7.55
C ALA A 6 9.33 9.67 -8.82
N ARG A 7 10.32 9.78 -9.72
CA ARG A 7 10.40 8.95 -10.92
C ARG A 7 10.45 7.45 -10.59
N HIS A 8 11.34 7.05 -9.67
CA HIS A 8 11.48 5.64 -9.30
C HIS A 8 10.23 5.09 -8.60
N MET A 9 9.54 5.90 -7.81
CA MET A 9 8.25 5.54 -7.23
C MET A 9 7.19 5.30 -8.32
N ALA A 10 7.11 6.18 -9.33
CA ALA A 10 6.18 6.02 -10.44
C ALA A 10 6.54 4.84 -11.36
N GLU A 11 7.83 4.56 -11.57
CA GLU A 11 8.31 3.37 -12.28
C GLU A 11 7.89 2.07 -11.57
N ALA A 12 8.09 2.02 -10.25
CA ALA A 12 7.67 0.87 -9.44
C ALA A 12 6.15 0.67 -9.48
N ALA A 13 5.38 1.76 -9.35
CA ALA A 13 3.92 1.70 -9.46
C ALA A 13 3.48 1.20 -10.85
N ALA A 14 4.13 1.67 -11.93
CA ALA A 14 3.80 1.26 -13.28
C ALA A 14 4.12 -0.21 -13.56
N ALA A 15 5.18 -0.75 -12.96
CA ALA A 15 5.57 -2.14 -13.11
C ALA A 15 4.53 -3.13 -12.52
N VAL A 16 3.76 -2.70 -11.51
CA VAL A 16 2.77 -3.55 -10.81
C VAL A 16 1.32 -3.17 -11.10
N CYS A 17 1.08 -2.03 -11.75
CA CYS A 17 -0.28 -1.56 -12.02
C CYS A 17 -0.98 -2.53 -13.00
N PRO A 18 -2.18 -3.02 -12.67
CA PRO A 18 -2.92 -3.87 -13.58
C PRO A 18 -3.28 -3.12 -14.87
N ALA A 19 -3.41 -3.85 -15.97
CA ALA A 19 -3.95 -3.30 -17.20
C ALA A 19 -5.40 -2.85 -16.96
N ALA A 20 -5.80 -1.74 -17.58
CA ALA A 20 -7.18 -1.27 -17.49
C ALA A 20 -8.08 -2.19 -18.33
N ASP A 21 -8.83 -3.07 -17.68
CA ASP A 21 -9.80 -4.01 -18.26
C ASP A 21 -11.25 -3.49 -18.10
N GLY A 22 -11.45 -2.23 -18.47
CA GLY A 22 -12.75 -1.55 -18.36
C GLY A 22 -12.96 -0.78 -17.06
N VAL A 23 -12.08 -0.95 -16.08
CA VAL A 23 -12.04 -0.14 -14.85
C VAL A 23 -10.66 0.50 -14.68
N ALA A 24 -10.65 1.80 -14.32
CA ALA A 24 -9.41 2.52 -14.03
C ALA A 24 -8.75 1.96 -12.76
N PRO A 25 -7.47 1.52 -12.81
CA PRO A 25 -6.74 1.08 -11.63
C PRO A 25 -6.69 2.19 -10.58
N LEU A 26 -6.78 1.83 -9.29
CA LEU A 26 -6.68 2.79 -8.20
C LEU A 26 -5.25 2.82 -7.67
N VAL A 27 -4.70 4.02 -7.52
CA VAL A 27 -3.34 4.22 -7.00
C VAL A 27 -3.37 5.18 -5.83
N ALA A 28 -2.98 4.69 -4.66
CA ALA A 28 -2.69 5.48 -3.46
C ALA A 28 -1.18 5.53 -3.23
N VAL A 29 -0.69 6.63 -2.66
CA VAL A 29 0.68 6.72 -2.14
C VAL A 29 0.61 6.79 -0.63
N THR A 30 1.35 5.91 0.04
CA THR A 30 1.38 5.75 1.49
C THR A 30 2.78 6.05 2.04
N GLY A 31 2.90 6.05 3.37
CA GLY A 31 4.18 6.17 4.07
C GLY A 31 4.59 7.62 4.39
N GLY A 32 5.59 7.75 5.27
CA GLY A 32 5.98 9.03 5.87
C GLY A 32 6.59 10.05 4.91
N LEU A 33 7.09 9.63 3.74
CA LEU A 33 7.67 10.54 2.75
C LEU A 33 6.64 11.51 2.17
N THR A 34 5.35 11.17 2.22
CA THR A 34 4.26 12.09 1.84
C THR A 34 4.25 13.37 2.67
N GLY A 35 4.76 13.32 3.90
CA GLY A 35 4.90 14.49 4.78
C GLY A 35 5.95 15.51 4.31
N MET A 36 6.77 15.20 3.31
CA MET A 36 7.70 16.15 2.69
C MET A 36 6.98 17.22 1.86
N GLY A 37 5.71 17.01 1.51
CA GLY A 37 4.89 17.96 0.74
C GLY A 37 5.32 18.08 -0.73
N ASP A 38 5.01 19.23 -1.32
CA ASP A 38 5.17 19.51 -2.75
C ASP A 38 6.55 19.19 -3.34
N PRO A 39 7.70 19.37 -2.64
CA PRO A 39 9.01 18.99 -3.17
C PRO A 39 9.12 17.53 -3.64
N LEU A 40 8.32 16.63 -3.07
CA LEU A 40 8.19 15.23 -3.52
C LEU A 40 6.86 14.97 -4.23
N LEU A 41 5.74 15.52 -3.72
CA LEU A 41 4.41 15.19 -4.19
C LEU A 41 4.10 15.75 -5.59
N ALA A 42 4.58 16.95 -5.91
CA ALA A 42 4.39 17.54 -7.24
C ALA A 42 5.09 16.73 -8.35
N PRO A 43 6.42 16.45 -8.27
CA PRO A 43 7.06 15.63 -9.30
C PRO A 43 6.52 14.19 -9.33
N LEU A 44 6.05 13.64 -8.20
CA LEU A 44 5.42 12.32 -8.20
C LEU A 44 4.09 12.32 -8.95
N ALA A 45 3.28 13.38 -8.80
CA ALA A 45 2.04 13.53 -9.54
C ALA A 45 2.28 13.64 -11.06
N GLU A 46 3.30 14.40 -11.48
CA GLU A 46 3.75 14.48 -12.88
C GLU A 46 4.11 13.09 -13.43
N GLU A 47 5.04 12.39 -12.77
CA GLU A 47 5.56 11.10 -13.26
C GLU A 47 4.49 10.00 -13.27
N LEU A 48 3.52 10.05 -12.35
CA LEU A 48 2.36 9.14 -12.32
C LEU A 48 1.35 9.47 -13.44
N ALA A 49 1.09 10.74 -13.73
CA ALA A 49 0.22 11.12 -14.82
C ALA A 49 0.78 10.66 -16.18
N ASP A 50 2.10 10.77 -16.35
CA ASP A 50 2.78 10.36 -17.57
C ASP A 50 2.79 8.83 -17.76
N ARG A 51 3.08 8.07 -16.70
CA ARG A 51 3.24 6.60 -16.78
C ARG A 51 1.94 5.83 -16.62
N LEU A 52 1.02 6.37 -15.83
CA LEU A 52 -0.24 5.73 -15.47
C LEU A 52 -1.44 6.64 -15.81
N PRO A 53 -1.57 7.09 -17.07
CA PRO A 53 -2.60 8.06 -17.45
C PRO A 53 -4.03 7.55 -17.27
N ARG A 54 -4.22 6.24 -17.18
CA ARG A 54 -5.53 5.60 -16.93
C ARG A 54 -5.78 5.27 -15.46
N ALA A 55 -4.77 5.38 -14.60
CA ALA A 55 -4.95 5.12 -13.18
C ALA A 55 -5.59 6.33 -12.50
N ARG A 56 -6.47 6.06 -11.54
CA ARG A 56 -7.09 7.09 -10.71
C ARG A 56 -6.34 7.19 -9.38
N ARG A 57 -5.86 8.40 -9.09
CA ARG A 57 -5.28 8.74 -7.78
C ARG A 57 -6.38 8.73 -6.72
N VAL A 58 -6.13 8.04 -5.61
CA VAL A 58 -7.02 8.01 -4.44
C VAL A 58 -6.23 8.28 -3.16
N THR A 59 -6.93 8.76 -2.14
CA THR A 59 -6.38 8.84 -0.79
C THR A 59 -6.12 7.42 -0.28
N ALA A 60 -5.01 7.23 0.42
CA ALA A 60 -4.75 5.97 1.11
C ALA A 60 -5.83 5.70 2.16
N GLU A 61 -6.26 4.45 2.27
CA GLU A 61 -7.19 4.01 3.29
C GLU A 61 -6.43 3.58 4.55
N GLY A 62 -6.83 4.13 5.70
CA GLY A 62 -6.29 3.76 7.00
C GLY A 62 -4.81 4.08 7.19
N ASP A 63 -4.28 3.59 8.30
CA ASP A 63 -2.88 3.65 8.67
C ASP A 63 -2.39 2.25 9.08
N PRO A 64 -1.09 2.06 9.36
CA PRO A 64 -0.57 0.74 9.77
C PRO A 64 -1.26 0.15 11.00
N LEU A 65 -1.69 0.98 11.96
CA LEU A 65 -2.40 0.51 13.15
C LEU A 65 -3.81 0.05 12.80
N HIS A 66 -4.52 0.77 11.92
CA HIS A 66 -5.82 0.36 11.40
C HIS A 66 -5.73 -1.03 10.73
N GLY A 67 -4.71 -1.26 9.91
CA GLY A 67 -4.43 -2.58 9.32
C GLY A 67 -4.19 -3.66 10.38
N ALA A 68 -3.34 -3.37 11.38
CA ALA A 68 -3.03 -4.31 12.45
C ALA A 68 -4.28 -4.69 13.28
N VAL A 69 -5.14 -3.72 13.62
CA VAL A 69 -6.36 -3.95 14.37
C VAL A 69 -7.37 -4.77 13.56
N ARG A 70 -7.49 -4.51 12.25
CA ARG A 70 -8.33 -5.32 11.36
C ARG A 70 -7.88 -6.78 11.34
N MET A 71 -6.57 -7.00 11.16
CA MET A 71 -5.99 -8.36 11.20
C MET A 71 -6.22 -9.05 12.55
N ALA A 72 -5.99 -8.35 13.67
CA ALA A 72 -6.20 -8.90 15.01
C ALA A 72 -7.67 -9.27 15.26
N THR A 73 -8.60 -8.46 14.76
CA THR A 73 -10.04 -8.73 14.84
C THR A 73 -10.38 -9.99 14.05
N ASP A 74 -9.94 -10.08 12.79
CA ASP A 74 -10.20 -11.23 11.94
C ASP A 74 -9.61 -12.53 12.52
N LEU A 75 -8.44 -12.45 13.15
CA LEU A 75 -7.84 -13.57 13.87
C LEU A 75 -8.67 -13.97 15.10
N ALA A 76 -9.13 -13.01 15.88
CA ALA A 76 -9.95 -13.26 17.08
C ALA A 76 -11.33 -13.83 16.75
N THR A 77 -11.89 -13.51 15.58
CA THR A 77 -13.20 -14.00 15.12
C THR A 77 -13.12 -15.22 14.22
N GLY A 78 -11.91 -15.72 13.91
CA GLY A 78 -11.71 -16.85 13.01
C GLY A 78 -12.12 -16.56 11.55
N SER A 79 -12.13 -15.29 11.14
CA SER A 79 -12.47 -14.83 9.78
C SER A 79 -11.23 -14.47 8.95
N PHE A 80 -10.02 -14.61 9.50
CA PHE A 80 -8.79 -14.28 8.78
C PHE A 80 -8.53 -15.23 7.61
N THR A 81 -8.43 -14.70 6.39
CA THR A 81 -8.36 -15.48 5.15
C THR A 81 -6.98 -15.50 4.49
N LEU A 82 -6.03 -14.69 4.96
CA LEU A 82 -4.67 -14.70 4.43
C LEU A 82 -3.94 -15.97 4.87
N PRO A 83 -3.13 -16.57 3.99
CA PRO A 83 -2.34 -17.75 4.34
C PRO A 83 -1.36 -17.41 5.46
N GLY A 84 -1.21 -18.34 6.41
CA GLY A 84 -0.11 -18.30 7.37
C GLY A 84 1.21 -18.61 6.68
N ASP A 85 2.28 -17.96 7.12
CA ASP A 85 3.66 -18.26 6.74
C ASP A 85 4.39 -18.78 7.99
N ASP A 86 5.13 -19.89 7.85
CA ASP A 86 5.80 -20.57 8.97
C ASP A 86 6.88 -19.69 9.64
N ALA A 87 7.38 -18.65 8.97
CA ALA A 87 8.32 -17.69 9.53
C ALA A 87 7.64 -16.58 10.36
N LEU A 88 6.30 -16.52 10.41
CA LEU A 88 5.58 -15.55 11.23
C LEU A 88 5.78 -15.82 12.72
N LEU A 89 5.95 -14.74 13.48
CA LEU A 89 6.00 -14.79 14.94
C LEU A 89 4.69 -15.37 15.49
N SER A 90 4.78 -16.56 16.10
CA SER A 90 3.66 -17.22 16.75
C SER A 90 3.72 -17.06 18.26
N VAL A 91 2.63 -16.61 18.87
CA VAL A 91 2.48 -16.61 20.33
C VAL A 91 1.97 -17.99 20.74
N VAL A 92 2.85 -18.80 21.34
CA VAL A 92 2.44 -20.09 21.91
C VAL A 92 1.72 -19.80 23.22
N VAL A 93 0.40 -19.92 23.22
CA VAL A 93 -0.38 -19.93 24.46
C VAL A 93 -0.25 -21.31 25.09
N ASP A 94 0.31 -21.38 26.31
CA ASP A 94 0.35 -22.62 27.08
C ASP A 94 -1.10 -23.01 27.39
N ALA A 95 -1.58 -24.06 26.72
CA ALA A 95 -2.85 -24.69 27.03
C ALA A 95 -2.69 -25.48 28.35
N ARG A 96 -2.47 -24.78 29.46
CA ARG A 96 -2.60 -25.39 30.79
C ARG A 96 -4.08 -25.63 31.05
N ARG A 97 -4.50 -26.86 30.71
CA ARG A 97 -5.64 -27.65 31.17
C ARG A 97 -6.90 -26.92 31.62
#